data_AF-A0A2P6Q2A4-F1
#
_entry.id   AF-A0A2P6Q2A4-F1
#
_cell.length_a   1.000
_cell.length_b   1.000
_cell.length_c   1.000
_cell.angle_alpha   90.00
_cell.angle_beta   90.00
_cell.angle_gamma   90.00
#
_symmetry.space_group_name_H-M   'P 1'
#
loop_
_entity.id
_entity.type
_entity.pdbx_description
1 polymer ?
#
loop_
_entity_poly.entity_id
_entity_poly.type
_entity_poly.pdbx_seq_one_letter_code
_entity_poly.pdbx_strand_id
1 'polypeptide(L)'
;MMMFPDVKEDYEELHEMLIDRSQLLSESFAYIGSAEPESLHAGLFVEFKNEEVTGPGVLREWFFLVCQDIFNPQNALFVSCPNDRRRFYPNPASKVDPMHLDYFTFAGRVIALALMHKVQVGIVFDRIFFQQLAGTLPSLEDIRDADSCKQILEMDPDFIDSDALGLTFVREVEGLGSRKTVELCAGGRNIVVTSKNREEYVKLLIKHQFVISITEQVKHFAKGFGDILSNSVLQTFFFRSLELEDLDWMLQGSESAIKM
;
A
#
# COMPACT_ATOMS: atom_id res chain seq x y z
N MET A 1 -5.15 -17.16 17.99
CA MET A 1 -3.89 -16.48 18.35
C MET A 1 -4.09 -15.02 18.01
N MET A 2 -4.32 -14.14 18.99
CA MET A 2 -4.44 -12.70 18.71
C MET A 2 -3.09 -12.23 18.18
N MET A 3 -3.08 -11.64 16.98
CA MET A 3 -1.86 -11.22 16.30
C MET A 3 -1.42 -9.80 16.69
N PHE A 4 -2.35 -9.06 17.30
CA PHE A 4 -2.11 -7.74 17.90
C PHE A 4 -2.02 -7.87 19.42
N PRO A 5 -1.20 -7.01 20.08
CA PRO A 5 -1.24 -6.83 21.52
C PRO A 5 -2.62 -6.40 22.01
N ASP A 6 -2.95 -6.76 23.26
CA ASP A 6 -4.11 -6.19 23.93
C ASP A 6 -3.80 -4.75 24.34
N VAL A 7 -4.68 -3.83 23.96
CA VAL A 7 -4.59 -2.42 24.36
C VAL A 7 -4.79 -2.33 25.88
N LYS A 8 -3.89 -1.62 26.56
CA LYS A 8 -3.98 -1.46 28.01
C LYS A 8 -5.15 -0.53 28.36
N GLU A 9 -5.86 -0.85 29.45
CA GLU A 9 -6.95 -0.02 29.97
C GLU A 9 -6.45 1.14 30.84
N ASP A 10 -5.19 1.09 31.27
CA ASP A 10 -4.55 2.13 32.08
C ASP A 10 -3.98 3.24 31.18
N TYR A 11 -4.50 4.45 31.36
CA TYR A 11 -4.15 5.61 30.55
C TYR A 11 -2.72 6.11 30.80
N GLU A 12 -2.13 5.84 31.98
CA GLU A 12 -0.78 6.31 32.34
C GLU A 12 0.35 5.61 31.57
N GLU A 13 0.06 4.48 30.91
CA GLU A 13 1.03 3.73 30.12
C GLU A 13 0.85 3.88 28.60
N LEU A 14 -0.12 4.70 28.16
CA LEU A 14 -0.39 4.91 26.74
C LEU A 14 0.65 5.83 26.09
N HIS A 15 0.84 5.69 24.78
CA HIS A 15 1.65 6.62 24.01
C HIS A 15 0.90 7.93 23.81
N GLU A 16 1.30 8.97 24.54
CA GLU A 16 0.67 10.29 24.52
C GLU A 16 1.08 11.13 23.30
N MET A 17 0.09 11.73 22.66
CA MET A 17 0.27 12.56 21.47
C MET A 17 -0.57 13.84 21.60
N LEU A 18 0.09 14.99 21.56
CA LEU A 18 -0.56 16.30 21.57
C LEU A 18 -0.46 16.94 20.18
N ILE A 19 -1.57 16.92 19.43
CA ILE A 19 -1.58 17.21 18.00
C ILE A 19 -2.21 18.58 17.71
N ASP A 20 -1.54 19.42 16.93
CA ASP A 20 -2.12 20.59 16.27
C ASP A 20 -2.84 20.16 14.99
N ARG A 21 -4.15 20.44 14.89
CA ARG A 21 -4.94 20.12 13.69
C ARG A 21 -4.36 20.71 12.41
N SER A 22 -3.69 21.86 12.48
CA SER A 22 -3.06 22.50 11.32
C SER A 22 -1.76 21.80 10.86
N GLN A 23 -1.20 20.93 11.69
CA GLN A 23 0.02 20.16 11.45
C GLN A 23 -0.23 18.66 11.65
N LEU A 24 -1.47 18.20 11.42
CA LEU A 24 -1.93 16.85 11.74
C LEU A 24 -0.98 15.76 11.22
N LEU A 25 -0.69 15.77 9.91
CA LEU A 25 0.17 14.74 9.29
C LEU A 25 1.62 14.81 9.79
N SER A 26 2.20 16.01 9.87
CA SER A 26 3.61 16.19 10.26
C SER A 26 3.86 15.85 11.73
N GLU A 27 2.98 16.27 12.64
CA GLU A 27 3.10 15.91 14.06
C GLU A 27 2.79 14.43 14.28
N SER A 28 1.77 13.87 13.63
CA SER A 28 1.49 12.42 13.71
C SER A 28 2.67 11.59 13.21
N PHE A 29 3.30 12.01 12.11
CA PHE A 29 4.50 11.37 11.57
C PHE A 29 5.66 11.41 12.58
N ALA A 30 5.87 12.54 13.25
CA ALA A 30 6.92 12.66 14.26
C ALA A 30 6.68 11.74 15.46
N TYR A 31 5.47 11.75 16.04
CA TYR A 31 5.12 10.91 17.19
C TYR A 31 5.20 9.42 16.85
N ILE A 32 4.47 8.97 15.82
CA ILE A 32 4.37 7.54 15.50
C ILE A 32 5.62 7.02 14.79
N GLY A 33 6.27 7.83 13.95
CA GLY A 33 7.42 7.41 13.16
C GLY A 33 8.69 7.22 14.00
N SER A 34 8.88 8.02 15.04
CA SER A 34 10.05 7.93 15.92
C SER A 34 9.83 7.08 17.18
N ALA A 35 8.58 6.71 17.48
CA ALA A 35 8.28 5.89 18.64
C ALA A 35 8.89 4.49 18.55
N GLU A 36 9.30 3.96 19.71
CA GLU A 36 9.64 2.56 19.85
C GLU A 36 8.37 1.70 19.74
N PRO A 37 8.41 0.55 19.04
CA PRO A 37 7.25 -0.33 18.85
C PRO A 37 6.52 -0.68 20.15
N GLU A 38 7.26 -0.96 21.22
CA GLU A 38 6.72 -1.35 22.52
C GLU A 38 5.86 -0.25 23.16
N SER A 39 6.18 1.02 22.91
CA SER A 39 5.37 2.14 23.39
C SER A 39 4.03 2.19 22.65
N LEU A 40 4.04 1.88 21.35
CA LEU A 40 2.82 1.87 20.54
C LEU A 40 1.92 0.66 20.87
N HIS A 41 2.48 -0.45 21.34
CA HIS A 41 1.72 -1.64 21.76
C HIS A 41 0.82 -1.39 22.97
N ALA A 42 1.16 -0.43 23.84
CA ALA A 42 0.31 -0.09 24.97
C ALA A 42 -1.03 0.54 24.54
N GLY A 43 -1.05 1.16 23.36
CA GLY A 43 -2.17 1.95 22.83
C GLY A 43 -1.83 3.43 22.76
N LEU A 44 -2.74 4.21 22.18
CA LEU A 44 -2.56 5.64 21.96
C LEU A 44 -3.48 6.48 22.87
N PHE A 45 -2.94 7.57 23.38
CA PHE A 45 -3.69 8.65 23.98
C PHE A 45 -3.49 9.92 23.15
N VAL A 46 -4.56 10.43 22.53
CA VAL A 46 -4.49 11.56 21.60
C VAL A 46 -5.29 12.73 22.16
N GLU A 47 -4.68 13.90 22.17
CA GLU A 47 -5.31 15.19 22.46
C GLU A 47 -5.05 16.17 21.32
N PHE A 48 -6.06 17.00 21.01
CA PHE A 48 -5.88 18.12 20.10
C PHE A 48 -5.57 19.40 20.88
N LYS A 49 -4.56 20.16 20.43
CA LYS A 49 -4.15 21.41 21.10
C LYS A 49 -5.33 22.39 21.18
N ASN A 50 -5.52 22.96 22.37
CA ASN A 50 -6.60 23.90 22.68
C ASN A 50 -8.01 23.28 22.70
N GLU A 51 -8.13 21.96 22.79
CA GLU A 51 -9.40 21.25 22.97
C GLU A 51 -9.39 20.51 24.31
N GLU A 52 -10.46 20.66 25.12
CA GLU A 52 -10.60 19.95 26.41
C GLU A 52 -11.25 18.56 26.24
N VAL A 53 -11.47 18.12 25.01
CA VAL A 53 -12.10 16.84 24.70
C VAL A 53 -11.02 15.77 24.58
N THR A 54 -11.19 14.69 25.34
CA THR A 54 -10.29 13.53 25.29
C THR A 54 -11.09 12.23 25.21
N GLY A 55 -10.40 11.13 24.93
CA GLY A 55 -10.95 9.78 24.99
C GLY A 55 -11.21 9.12 23.62
N PRO A 56 -11.96 8.00 23.58
CA PRO A 56 -12.03 7.14 22.40
C PRO A 56 -12.59 7.80 21.14
N GLY A 57 -13.42 8.83 21.29
CA GLY A 57 -13.95 9.61 20.17
C GLY A 57 -12.85 10.40 19.45
N VAL A 58 -11.94 11.02 20.21
CA VAL A 58 -10.80 11.80 19.69
C VAL A 58 -9.81 10.88 18.98
N LEU A 59 -9.53 9.71 19.56
CA LEU A 59 -8.68 8.71 18.92
C LEU A 59 -9.24 8.25 17.56
N ARG A 60 -10.55 7.96 17.49
CA ARG A 60 -11.22 7.59 16.23
C ARG A 60 -11.16 8.72 15.20
N GLU A 61 -11.41 9.95 15.64
CA GLU A 61 -11.30 11.13 14.78
C GLU A 61 -9.88 11.28 14.24
N TRP A 62 -8.86 11.16 15.09
CA TRP A 62 -7.46 11.23 14.68
C TRP A 62 -7.13 10.17 13.62
N PHE A 63 -7.51 8.91 13.82
CA PHE A 63 -7.30 7.84 12.83
C PHE A 63 -7.94 8.16 11.48
N PHE A 64 -9.16 8.68 11.50
CA PHE A 64 -9.87 9.07 10.29
C PHE A 64 -9.13 10.19 9.55
N LEU A 65 -8.79 11.27 10.26
CA LEU A 65 -8.13 12.44 9.65
C LEU A 65 -6.72 12.12 9.15
N VAL A 66 -5.91 11.39 9.93
CA VAL A 66 -4.54 11.05 9.52
C VAL A 66 -4.53 10.10 8.32
N CYS A 67 -5.50 9.17 8.23
CA CYS A 67 -5.64 8.33 7.05
C CYS A 67 -6.08 9.16 5.84
N GLN A 68 -7.00 10.11 5.99
CA GLN A 68 -7.35 11.02 4.89
C GLN A 68 -6.12 11.75 4.34
N ASP A 69 -5.23 12.22 5.21
CA ASP A 69 -3.98 12.86 4.80
C ASP A 69 -3.00 11.87 4.15
N ILE A 70 -2.78 10.68 4.72
CA ILE A 70 -1.88 9.65 4.14
C ILE A 70 -2.30 9.28 2.71
N PHE A 71 -3.61 9.09 2.49
CA PHE A 71 -4.17 8.71 1.20
C PHE A 71 -4.57 9.91 0.32
N ASN A 72 -4.22 11.13 0.74
CA ASN A 72 -4.46 12.34 -0.04
C ASN A 72 -3.55 12.32 -1.30
N PRO A 73 -4.10 12.49 -2.51
CA PRO A 73 -3.31 12.56 -3.74
C PRO A 73 -2.21 13.64 -3.73
N GLN A 74 -2.38 14.71 -2.94
CA GLN A 74 -1.40 15.80 -2.83
C GLN A 74 -0.10 15.38 -2.15
N ASN A 75 -0.13 14.36 -1.29
CA ASN A 75 1.06 13.85 -0.59
C ASN A 75 1.85 12.84 -1.43
N ALA A 76 1.34 12.46 -2.61
CA ALA A 76 1.99 11.59 -3.58
C ALA A 76 2.45 10.21 -3.04
N LEU A 77 1.96 9.77 -1.87
CA LEU A 77 2.28 8.47 -1.27
C LEU A 77 1.45 7.34 -1.91
N PHE A 78 0.15 7.51 -2.02
CA PHE A 78 -0.77 6.50 -2.57
C PHE A 78 -1.58 7.06 -3.74
N VAL A 79 -2.04 6.17 -4.61
CA VAL A 79 -2.93 6.49 -5.73
C VAL A 79 -4.19 5.67 -5.59
N SER A 80 -5.35 6.30 -5.80
CA SER A 80 -6.63 5.61 -5.84
C SER A 80 -6.81 4.86 -7.16
N CYS A 81 -7.38 3.66 -7.11
CA CYS A 81 -7.75 2.90 -8.31
C CYS A 81 -8.78 3.69 -9.16
N PRO A 82 -8.66 3.72 -10.49
CA PRO A 82 -9.55 4.50 -11.37
C PRO A 82 -11.05 4.21 -11.19
N ASN A 83 -11.39 2.94 -10.92
CA ASN A 83 -12.77 2.46 -10.81
C ASN A 83 -13.28 2.35 -9.36
N ASP A 84 -12.40 2.56 -8.37
CA ASP A 84 -12.74 2.48 -6.95
C ASP A 84 -11.88 3.48 -6.17
N ARG A 85 -12.46 4.65 -5.88
CA ARG A 85 -11.76 5.76 -5.21
C ARG A 85 -11.41 5.48 -3.74
N ARG A 86 -11.92 4.40 -3.16
CA ARG A 86 -11.59 3.97 -1.80
C ARG A 86 -10.45 2.97 -1.78
N ARG A 87 -10.08 2.42 -2.93
CA ARG A 87 -9.03 1.42 -3.08
C ARG A 87 -7.73 2.07 -3.50
N PHE A 88 -6.67 1.81 -2.73
CA PHE A 88 -5.39 2.49 -2.91
C PHE A 88 -4.24 1.49 -3.11
N TYR A 89 -3.24 1.93 -3.87
CA TYR A 89 -1.95 1.27 -3.99
C TYR A 89 -0.81 2.29 -3.85
N PRO A 90 0.40 1.87 -3.43
CA PRO A 90 1.55 2.76 -3.34
C PRO A 90 1.82 3.45 -4.67
N ASN A 91 2.08 4.76 -4.64
CA ASN A 91 2.44 5.52 -5.82
C ASN A 91 3.88 5.16 -6.26
N PRO A 92 4.10 4.61 -7.46
CA PRO A 92 5.45 4.37 -7.98
C PRO A 92 6.30 5.65 -8.07
N ALA A 93 5.66 6.80 -8.24
CA ALA A 93 6.30 8.11 -8.34
C ALA A 93 6.56 8.79 -6.98
N SER A 94 6.24 8.13 -5.85
CA SER A 94 6.46 8.66 -4.49
C SER A 94 7.91 9.05 -4.21
N LYS A 95 8.88 8.50 -4.95
CA LYS A 95 10.32 8.85 -4.90
C LYS A 95 10.64 10.33 -5.15
N VAL A 96 9.67 11.12 -5.60
CA VAL A 96 9.77 12.58 -5.68
C VAL A 96 10.01 13.21 -4.29
N ASP A 97 9.49 12.58 -3.24
CA ASP A 97 9.75 12.95 -1.85
C ASP A 97 10.90 12.08 -1.29
N PRO A 98 12.02 12.68 -0.86
CA PRO A 98 13.12 11.94 -0.21
C PRO A 98 12.71 11.14 1.03
N MET A 99 11.65 11.57 1.74
CA MET A 99 11.17 10.91 2.97
C MET A 99 10.08 9.86 2.69
N HIS A 100 9.74 9.58 1.43
CA HIS A 100 8.59 8.75 1.09
C HIS A 100 8.62 7.35 1.75
N LEU A 101 9.80 6.74 1.87
CA LEU A 101 9.93 5.42 2.51
C LEU A 101 9.63 5.46 4.00
N ASP A 102 10.04 6.52 4.70
CA ASP A 102 9.72 6.70 6.11
C ASP A 102 8.21 6.94 6.28
N TYR A 103 7.60 7.70 5.38
CA TYR A 103 6.15 7.85 5.32
C TYR A 103 5.41 6.54 5.07
N PHE A 104 5.95 5.62 4.24
CA PHE A 104 5.37 4.29 4.10
C PHE A 104 5.46 3.47 5.38
N THR A 105 6.58 3.53 6.10
CA THR A 105 6.70 2.89 7.43
C THR A 105 5.71 3.48 8.42
N PHE A 106 5.58 4.80 8.47
CA PHE A 106 4.56 5.48 9.27
C PHE A 106 3.14 5.04 8.88
N ALA A 107 2.79 5.00 7.60
CA ALA A 107 1.49 4.55 7.12
C ALA A 107 1.21 3.09 7.52
N GLY A 108 2.21 2.22 7.44
CA GLY A 108 2.11 0.83 7.92
C GLY A 108 1.77 0.75 9.41
N ARG A 109 2.45 1.54 10.24
CA ARG A 109 2.17 1.63 11.69
C ARG A 109 0.75 2.13 11.95
N VAL A 110 0.34 3.22 11.30
CA VAL A 110 -1.00 3.82 11.46
C VAL A 110 -2.10 2.82 11.11
N ILE A 111 -2.00 2.10 10.00
CA ILE A 111 -3.01 1.10 9.62
C ILE A 111 -3.04 -0.06 10.62
N ALA A 112 -1.89 -0.57 11.04
CA ALA A 112 -1.84 -1.64 12.02
C ALA A 112 -2.40 -1.21 13.38
N LEU A 113 -2.13 0.03 13.81
CA LEU A 113 -2.71 0.63 15.01
C LEU A 113 -4.23 0.80 14.89
N ALA A 114 -4.74 1.21 13.73
CA ALA A 114 -6.18 1.32 13.50
C ALA A 114 -6.86 -0.05 13.66
N LEU A 115 -6.24 -1.12 13.12
CA LEU A 115 -6.73 -2.49 13.28
C LEU A 115 -6.66 -2.97 14.73
N MET A 116 -5.56 -2.70 15.43
CA MET A 116 -5.39 -3.01 16.86
C MET A 116 -6.49 -2.37 17.72
N HIS A 117 -6.79 -1.09 17.47
CA HIS A 117 -7.86 -0.34 18.14
C HIS A 117 -9.26 -0.61 17.57
N LYS A 118 -9.40 -1.47 16.55
CA LYS A 118 -10.66 -1.81 15.86
C LYS A 118 -11.38 -0.57 15.31
N VAL A 119 -10.62 0.37 14.76
CA VAL A 119 -11.11 1.59 14.14
C VAL A 119 -11.16 1.42 12.62
N GLN A 120 -12.33 1.67 12.05
CA GLN A 120 -12.52 1.71 10.60
C GLN A 120 -12.11 3.09 10.07
N VAL A 121 -11.23 3.10 9.07
CA VAL A 121 -10.62 4.30 8.48
C VAL A 121 -11.14 4.62 7.09
N GLY A 122 -11.99 3.75 6.51
CA GLY A 122 -12.74 4.06 5.28
C GLY A 122 -11.92 4.00 3.98
N ILE A 123 -10.76 3.34 4.01
CA ILE A 123 -9.92 3.03 2.85
C ILE A 123 -9.71 1.53 2.74
N VAL A 124 -9.36 1.05 1.55
CA VAL A 124 -9.05 -0.35 1.29
C VAL A 124 -7.84 -0.48 0.37
N PHE A 125 -7.24 -1.67 0.32
CA PHE A 125 -6.03 -1.91 -0.47
C PHE A 125 -6.34 -2.52 -1.84
N ASP A 126 -5.55 -2.15 -2.83
CA ASP A 126 -5.54 -2.85 -4.11
C ASP A 126 -5.11 -4.32 -3.94
N ARG A 127 -5.61 -5.18 -4.83
CA ARG A 127 -5.36 -6.63 -4.80
C ARG A 127 -3.87 -6.95 -4.93
N ILE A 128 -3.15 -6.27 -5.82
CA ILE A 128 -1.72 -6.50 -6.04
C ILE A 128 -0.93 -6.01 -4.83
N PHE A 129 -1.31 -4.88 -4.23
CA PHE A 129 -0.68 -4.41 -3.00
C PHE A 129 -0.85 -5.42 -1.86
N PHE A 130 -2.09 -5.91 -1.65
CA PHE A 130 -2.38 -6.94 -0.66
C PHE A 130 -1.61 -8.24 -0.90
N GLN A 131 -1.56 -8.73 -2.14
CA GLN A 131 -0.81 -9.94 -2.50
C GLN A 131 0.68 -9.81 -2.19
N GLN A 132 1.28 -8.64 -2.45
CA GLN A 132 2.67 -8.40 -2.12
C GLN A 132 2.91 -8.40 -0.60
N LEU A 133 1.98 -7.85 0.20
CA LEU A 133 2.04 -7.94 1.66
C LEU A 133 1.90 -9.38 2.16
N ALA A 134 1.10 -10.21 1.48
CA ALA A 134 0.99 -11.65 1.72
C ALA A 134 2.20 -12.46 1.19
N GLY A 135 3.14 -11.82 0.50
CA GLY A 135 4.27 -12.50 -0.12
C GLY A 135 3.84 -13.49 -1.22
N THR A 136 2.75 -13.19 -1.93
CA THR A 136 2.27 -13.92 -3.11
C THR A 136 2.52 -13.08 -4.37
N LEU A 137 2.65 -13.75 -5.51
CA LEU A 137 2.85 -13.07 -6.80
C LEU A 137 1.49 -12.78 -7.45
N PRO A 138 1.27 -11.57 -7.98
CA PRO A 138 0.06 -11.27 -8.74
C PRO A 138 0.04 -12.06 -10.05
N SER A 139 -1.13 -12.54 -10.40
CA SER A 139 -1.47 -13.16 -11.68
C SER A 139 -2.00 -12.13 -12.69
N LEU A 140 -2.08 -12.53 -13.97
CA LEU A 140 -2.71 -11.72 -15.02
C LEU A 140 -4.16 -11.34 -14.70
N GLU A 141 -4.88 -12.22 -14.01
CA GLU A 141 -6.28 -12.01 -13.62
C GLU A 141 -6.43 -10.98 -12.50
N ASP A 142 -5.37 -10.76 -11.72
CA ASP A 142 -5.34 -9.78 -10.63
C ASP A 142 -5.16 -8.36 -11.13
N ILE A 143 -4.71 -8.21 -12.38
CA ILE A 143 -4.32 -6.94 -12.97
C ILE A 143 -5.46 -6.48 -13.86
N ARG A 144 -6.27 -5.56 -13.33
CA ARG A 144 -7.45 -5.07 -14.04
C ARG A 144 -7.10 -4.30 -15.31
N ASP A 145 -5.96 -3.60 -15.35
CA ASP A 145 -5.46 -2.88 -16.53
C ASP A 145 -4.54 -3.72 -17.44
N ALA A 146 -4.66 -5.05 -17.36
CA ALA A 146 -3.88 -5.97 -18.19
C ALA A 146 -4.39 -6.08 -19.63
N ASP A 147 -5.29 -5.22 -20.10
CA ASP A 147 -5.84 -5.30 -21.46
C ASP A 147 -4.75 -5.27 -22.54
N SER A 148 -3.72 -4.44 -22.34
CA SER A 148 -2.52 -4.44 -23.19
C SER A 148 -1.77 -5.77 -23.17
N CYS A 149 -1.69 -6.42 -22.01
CA CYS A 149 -1.05 -7.72 -21.84
C CYS A 149 -1.88 -8.83 -22.50
N LYS A 150 -3.21 -8.79 -22.36
CA LYS A 150 -4.13 -9.73 -23.03
C LYS A 150 -4.05 -9.60 -24.54
N GLN A 151 -4.02 -8.38 -25.07
CA GLN A 151 -3.83 -8.12 -26.50
C GLN A 151 -2.53 -8.73 -27.04
N ILE A 152 -1.43 -8.70 -26.29
CA ILE A 152 -0.16 -9.34 -26.68
C ILE A 152 -0.30 -10.87 -26.72
N LEU A 153 -0.98 -11.46 -25.73
CA LEU A 153 -1.19 -12.91 -25.65
C LEU A 153 -2.14 -13.44 -26.74
N GLU A 154 -3.16 -12.65 -27.09
CA GLU A 154 -4.19 -13.03 -28.07
C GLU A 154 -3.82 -12.64 -29.51
N MET A 155 -2.70 -11.93 -29.69
CA MET A 155 -2.24 -11.47 -31.00
C MET A 155 -2.03 -12.62 -31.97
N ASP A 156 -2.30 -12.37 -33.25
CA ASP A 156 -2.02 -13.33 -34.32
C ASP A 156 -0.52 -13.71 -34.32
N PRO A 157 -0.18 -15.03 -34.29
CA PRO A 157 1.20 -15.51 -34.26
C PRO A 157 2.05 -15.02 -35.45
N ASP A 158 1.48 -15.00 -36.66
CA ASP A 158 2.23 -14.59 -37.85
C ASP A 158 2.49 -13.08 -37.83
N PHE A 159 1.55 -12.29 -37.31
CA PHE A 159 1.74 -10.85 -37.12
C PHE A 159 2.82 -10.52 -36.08
N ILE A 160 2.81 -11.18 -34.91
CA ILE A 160 3.84 -10.94 -33.87
C ILE A 160 5.22 -11.42 -34.33
N ASP A 161 5.30 -12.55 -35.02
CA ASP A 161 6.56 -13.11 -35.53
C ASP A 161 7.12 -12.33 -36.73
N SER A 162 6.30 -11.51 -37.38
CA SER A 162 6.75 -10.59 -38.44
C SER A 162 7.55 -9.39 -37.91
N ASP A 163 7.66 -9.23 -36.59
CA ASP A 163 8.32 -8.08 -35.92
C ASP A 163 7.72 -6.72 -36.31
N ALA A 164 6.48 -6.69 -36.82
CA ALA A 164 5.82 -5.46 -37.25
C ALA A 164 5.61 -4.43 -36.13
N LEU A 165 5.59 -4.88 -34.87
CA LEU A 165 5.43 -4.04 -33.69
C LEU A 165 6.76 -3.58 -33.07
N GLY A 166 7.90 -4.14 -33.49
CA GLY A 166 9.22 -3.82 -32.91
C GLY A 166 9.31 -4.06 -31.40
N LEU A 167 8.54 -5.02 -30.88
CA LEU A 167 8.52 -5.31 -29.45
C LEU A 167 9.77 -6.09 -29.06
N THR A 168 10.47 -5.59 -28.04
CA THR A 168 11.60 -6.30 -27.40
C THR A 168 11.34 -6.42 -25.90
N PHE A 169 12.17 -7.17 -25.18
CA PHE A 169 12.03 -7.38 -23.72
C PHE A 169 12.44 -6.13 -22.91
N VAL A 170 11.81 -5.01 -23.21
CA VAL A 170 12.01 -3.70 -22.59
C VAL A 170 10.67 -3.05 -22.29
N ARG A 171 10.70 -2.08 -21.39
CA ARG A 171 9.54 -1.26 -21.05
C ARG A 171 9.94 0.21 -20.99
N GLU A 172 9.07 1.09 -21.49
CA GLU A 172 9.18 2.52 -21.24
C GLU A 172 8.60 2.87 -19.86
N VAL A 173 9.39 3.55 -19.06
CA VAL A 173 8.99 4.09 -17.75
C VAL A 173 9.05 5.61 -17.86
N GLU A 174 7.91 6.25 -17.67
CA GLU A 174 7.82 7.71 -17.54
C GLU A 174 8.08 8.11 -16.08
N GLY A 175 9.02 9.02 -15.87
CA GLY A 175 9.34 9.56 -14.55
C GLY A 175 9.93 10.97 -14.65
N LEU A 176 9.39 11.90 -13.87
CA LEU A 176 9.84 13.30 -13.79
C LEU A 176 9.91 13.99 -15.17
N GLY A 177 8.95 13.71 -16.05
CA GLY A 177 8.90 14.27 -17.41
C GLY A 177 9.87 13.64 -18.41
N SER A 178 10.58 12.58 -18.04
CA SER A 178 11.48 11.83 -18.93
C SER A 178 10.98 10.40 -19.18
N ARG A 179 11.11 9.91 -20.42
CA ARG A 179 10.93 8.50 -20.78
C ARG A 179 12.25 7.78 -20.70
N LYS A 180 12.29 6.68 -19.94
CA LYS A 180 13.46 5.81 -19.84
C LYS A 180 13.08 4.39 -20.23
N THR A 181 13.91 3.76 -21.07
CA THR A 181 13.74 2.36 -21.46
C THR A 181 14.51 1.46 -20.50
N VAL A 182 13.78 0.59 -19.79
CA VAL A 182 14.32 -0.38 -18.83
C VAL A 182 14.23 -1.78 -19.44
N GLU A 183 15.28 -2.58 -19.31
CA GLU A 183 15.27 -3.98 -19.74
C GLU A 183 14.50 -4.84 -18.73
N LEU A 184 13.62 -5.71 -19.22
CA LEU A 184 12.84 -6.63 -18.39
C LEU A 184 13.64 -7.87 -17.97
N CYS A 185 14.67 -8.21 -18.75
CA CYS A 185 15.63 -9.27 -18.50
C CYS A 185 17.01 -8.89 -19.05
N ALA A 186 18.05 -9.63 -18.68
CA ALA A 186 19.42 -9.32 -19.12
C ALA A 186 19.55 -9.39 -20.65
N GLY A 187 19.93 -8.27 -21.28
CA GLY A 187 20.04 -8.19 -22.74
C GLY A 187 18.69 -8.08 -23.45
N GLY A 188 17.62 -7.75 -22.73
CA GLY A 188 16.25 -7.73 -23.23
C GLY A 188 16.03 -6.81 -24.44
N ARG A 189 16.86 -5.76 -24.61
CA ARG A 189 16.86 -4.90 -25.82
C ARG A 189 17.08 -5.66 -27.13
N ASN A 190 17.77 -6.79 -27.08
CA ASN A 190 18.11 -7.57 -28.27
C ASN A 190 17.21 -8.81 -28.45
N ILE A 191 16.23 -9.00 -27.56
CA ILE A 191 15.33 -10.15 -27.60
C ILE A 191 13.99 -9.67 -28.15
N VAL A 192 13.69 -10.04 -29.39
CA VAL A 192 12.41 -9.75 -30.05
C VAL A 192 11.30 -10.59 -29.45
N VAL A 193 10.14 -9.99 -29.25
CA VAL A 193 8.94 -10.69 -28.79
C VAL A 193 8.33 -11.46 -29.96
N THR A 194 8.07 -12.74 -29.73
CA THR A 194 7.57 -13.72 -30.70
C THR A 194 6.39 -14.47 -30.09
N SER A 195 5.63 -15.18 -30.92
CA SER A 195 4.53 -16.06 -30.52
C SER A 195 4.95 -17.09 -29.46
N LYS A 196 6.22 -17.52 -29.48
CA LYS A 196 6.81 -18.50 -28.56
C LYS A 196 7.25 -17.93 -27.21
N ASN A 197 7.59 -16.65 -27.13
CA ASN A 197 8.13 -16.03 -25.91
C ASN A 197 7.24 -14.93 -25.32
N ARG A 198 6.12 -14.59 -25.97
CA ARG A 198 5.18 -13.54 -25.54
C ARG A 198 4.62 -13.74 -24.14
N GLU A 199 4.42 -14.99 -23.70
CA GLU A 199 3.96 -15.29 -22.34
C GLU A 199 4.98 -14.84 -21.28
N GLU A 200 6.26 -15.13 -21.50
CA GLU A 200 7.34 -14.70 -20.61
C GLU A 200 7.52 -13.18 -20.66
N TYR A 201 7.40 -12.57 -21.84
CA TYR A 201 7.42 -11.12 -21.99
C TYR A 201 6.31 -10.45 -21.15
N VAL A 202 5.07 -10.93 -21.27
CA VAL A 202 3.92 -10.42 -20.50
C VAL A 202 4.10 -10.63 -19.01
N LYS A 203 4.59 -11.79 -18.58
CA LYS A 203 4.89 -12.07 -17.17
C LYS A 203 5.93 -11.10 -16.61
N LEU A 204 7.00 -10.81 -17.35
CA LEU A 204 8.02 -9.86 -16.94
C LEU A 204 7.52 -8.42 -16.96
N LEU A 205 6.70 -8.04 -17.95
CA LEU A 205 6.04 -6.73 -17.99
C LEU A 205 5.21 -6.48 -16.73
N ILE A 206 4.41 -7.48 -16.34
CA ILE A 206 3.58 -7.45 -15.14
C ILE A 206 4.42 -7.32 -13.89
N LYS A 207 5.42 -8.18 -13.74
CA LYS A 207 6.32 -8.16 -12.59
C LYS A 207 7.00 -6.80 -12.47
N HIS A 208 7.48 -6.25 -13.57
CA HIS A 208 8.14 -4.95 -13.55
C HIS A 208 7.16 -3.82 -13.21
N GLN A 209 5.97 -3.82 -13.81
CA GLN A 209 5.02 -2.72 -13.68
C GLN A 209 4.36 -2.64 -12.31
N PHE A 210 3.95 -3.77 -11.76
CA PHE A 210 3.09 -3.81 -10.57
C PHE A 210 3.82 -4.28 -9.32
N VAL A 211 4.93 -5.00 -9.45
CA VAL A 211 5.71 -5.50 -8.30
C VAL A 211 6.96 -4.65 -8.10
N ILE A 212 7.87 -4.62 -9.08
CA ILE A 212 9.18 -3.96 -8.92
C ILE A 212 9.03 -2.45 -8.68
N SER A 213 8.07 -1.81 -9.33
CA SER A 213 7.85 -0.36 -9.25
C SER A 213 7.52 0.16 -7.85
N ILE A 214 6.95 -0.70 -6.99
CA ILE A 214 6.51 -0.36 -5.62
C ILE A 214 7.18 -1.20 -4.52
N THR A 215 8.14 -2.07 -4.87
CA THR A 215 8.70 -3.05 -3.93
C THR A 215 9.27 -2.42 -2.65
N GLU A 216 10.00 -1.31 -2.75
CA GLU A 216 10.57 -0.65 -1.56
C GLU A 216 9.48 -0.01 -0.70
N GLN A 217 8.47 0.61 -1.33
CA GLN A 217 7.32 1.18 -0.64
C GLN A 217 6.54 0.11 0.13
N VAL A 218 6.26 -1.03 -0.51
CA VAL A 218 5.59 -2.17 0.12
C VAL A 218 6.42 -2.72 1.27
N LYS A 219 7.73 -2.85 1.11
CA LYS A 219 8.64 -3.32 2.16
C LYS A 219 8.65 -2.40 3.38
N HIS A 220 8.69 -1.09 3.17
CA HIS A 220 8.65 -0.11 4.25
C HIS A 220 7.30 -0.08 4.95
N PHE A 221 6.20 -0.17 4.21
CA PHE A 221 4.86 -0.32 4.76
C PHE A 221 4.73 -1.61 5.59
N ALA A 222 5.16 -2.75 5.03
CA ALA A 222 5.16 -4.04 5.70
C ALA A 222 5.96 -4.01 7.02
N LYS A 223 7.13 -3.37 7.00
CA LYS A 223 7.95 -3.16 8.21
C LYS A 223 7.15 -2.41 9.28
N GLY A 224 6.62 -1.25 8.94
CA GLY A 224 5.84 -0.44 9.88
C GLY A 224 4.59 -1.15 10.40
N PHE A 225 3.91 -1.92 9.54
CA PHE A 225 2.78 -2.75 9.96
C PHE A 225 3.22 -3.82 10.95
N GLY A 226 4.34 -4.50 10.66
CA GLY A 226 4.92 -5.54 11.50
C GLY A 226 5.40 -5.04 12.86
N ASP A 227 5.81 -3.77 12.97
CA ASP A 227 6.21 -3.16 14.25
C ASP A 227 5.08 -3.20 15.29
N ILE A 228 3.81 -3.17 14.86
CA ILE A 228 2.65 -3.13 15.77
C ILE A 228 2.13 -4.53 16.14
N LEU A 229 2.51 -5.55 15.36
CA LEU A 229 2.15 -6.93 15.68
C LEU A 229 2.93 -7.41 16.91
N SER A 230 2.36 -8.36 17.66
CA SER A 230 3.07 -8.96 18.81
C SER A 230 4.38 -9.65 18.41
N ASN A 231 4.54 -9.97 17.13
CA ASN A 231 5.77 -10.47 16.54
C ASN A 231 5.83 -10.04 15.06
N SER A 232 6.86 -9.28 14.68
CA SER A 232 7.03 -8.74 13.34
C SER A 232 7.15 -9.81 12.24
N VAL A 233 7.61 -11.03 12.58
CA VAL A 233 7.67 -12.18 11.66
C VAL A 233 6.27 -12.65 11.24
N LEU A 234 5.24 -12.32 12.03
CA LEU A 234 3.86 -12.67 11.73
C LEU A 234 3.21 -11.78 10.67
N GLN A 235 3.87 -10.72 10.20
CA GLN A 235 3.28 -9.80 9.22
C GLN A 235 2.85 -10.54 7.94
N THR A 236 3.74 -11.31 7.32
CA THR A 236 3.37 -12.13 6.16
C THR A 236 2.29 -13.16 6.49
N PHE A 237 2.32 -13.75 7.69
CA PHE A 237 1.31 -14.73 8.11
C PHE A 237 -0.07 -14.09 8.28
N PHE A 238 -0.13 -12.84 8.80
CA PHE A 238 -1.36 -12.07 8.95
C PHE A 238 -2.06 -11.92 7.59
N PHE A 239 -1.34 -11.39 6.61
CA PHE A 239 -1.90 -11.19 5.26
C PHE A 239 -2.23 -12.51 4.54
N ARG A 240 -1.48 -13.59 4.79
CA ARG A 240 -1.80 -14.93 4.23
C ARG A 240 -3.00 -15.61 4.87
N SER A 241 -3.36 -15.22 6.09
CA SER A 241 -4.47 -15.80 6.83
C SER A 241 -5.83 -15.17 6.50
N LEU A 242 -5.83 -14.11 5.69
CA LEU A 242 -7.00 -13.33 5.31
C LEU A 242 -7.24 -13.40 3.81
N GLU A 243 -8.51 -13.34 3.41
CA GLU A 243 -8.86 -12.89 2.05
C GLU A 243 -8.82 -11.35 1.99
N LEU A 244 -8.77 -10.79 0.78
CA LEU A 244 -8.73 -9.33 0.62
C LEU A 244 -10.01 -8.70 1.19
N GLU A 245 -11.14 -9.36 0.99
CA GLU A 245 -12.47 -8.96 1.45
C GLU A 245 -12.56 -8.90 2.97
N ASP A 246 -11.87 -9.80 3.68
CA ASP A 246 -11.78 -9.78 5.15
C ASP A 246 -11.07 -8.50 5.63
N LEU A 247 -9.94 -8.17 4.99
CA LEU A 247 -9.20 -6.94 5.31
C LEU A 247 -10.02 -5.70 4.97
N ASP A 248 -10.72 -5.70 3.83
CA ASP A 248 -11.61 -4.61 3.44
C ASP A 248 -12.69 -4.39 4.53
N TRP A 249 -13.33 -5.45 5.03
CA TRP A 249 -14.29 -5.33 6.14
C TRP A 249 -13.68 -4.78 7.42
N MET A 250 -12.45 -5.15 7.74
CA MET A 250 -11.76 -4.62 8.93
C MET A 250 -11.47 -3.12 8.80
N LEU A 251 -11.15 -2.62 7.61
CA LEU A 251 -10.73 -1.23 7.38
C LEU A 251 -11.88 -0.25 7.08
N GLN A 252 -12.94 -0.67 6.41
CA GLN A 252 -14.08 0.21 6.06
C GLN A 252 -15.43 -0.24 6.63
N GLY A 253 -15.50 -1.43 7.23
CA GLY A 253 -16.78 -2.02 7.64
C GLY A 253 -17.59 -2.59 6.47
N SER A 254 -18.83 -3.00 6.74
CA SER A 254 -19.73 -3.57 5.73
C SER A 254 -20.39 -2.48 4.87
N GLU A 255 -20.42 -2.65 3.55
CA GLU A 255 -21.18 -1.80 2.61
C GLU A 255 -22.70 -1.76 2.84
N SER A 256 -23.24 -2.59 3.75
CA SER A 256 -24.66 -2.62 4.08
C SER A 256 -25.17 -1.45 4.94
N ALA A 257 -24.31 -0.49 5.27
CA ALA A 257 -24.74 0.77 5.89
C ALA A 257 -24.78 1.90 4.85
N ILE A 258 -26.00 2.39 4.60
CA ILE A 258 -26.38 3.57 3.82
C ILE A 258 -26.59 3.31 2.31
N LYS A 259 -27.64 2.54 1.99
CA LYS A 259 -28.66 3.06 1.06
C LYS A 259 -29.67 3.83 1.92
N MET A 260 -29.51 5.15 2.01
CA MET A 260 -30.64 6.04 2.31
C MET A 260 -31.41 6.28 1.02
#